data_AF-A0A8E0M6K6-F1
#
_entry.id   AF-A0A8E0M6K6-F1
#
_cell.length_a   1.000
_cell.length_b   1.000
_cell.length_c   1.000
_cell.angle_alpha   90.00
_cell.angle_beta   90.00
_cell.angle_gamma   90.00
#
_symmetry.space_group_name_H-M   'P 1'
#
loop_
_entity.id
_entity.type
_entity.pdbx_description
1 polymer ?
#
loop_
_entity_poly.entity_id
_entity_poly.type
_entity_poly.pdbx_seq_one_letter_code
_entity_poly.pdbx_strand_id
1 'polypeptide(L)' 'MKELQLFQFEDNQIRTVSSNGIIWFSAPDVTNALKLTNTTVALKSLDGDEVTKFNLGGLSGETNLAAEK' A
#
# COMPACT_ATOMS: atom_id res chain seq x y z
N MET A 1 -11.87 -13.65 -4.14
CA MET A 1 -10.68 -13.45 -4.99
C MET A 1 -10.06 -12.13 -4.58
N LYS A 2 -8.73 -12.04 -4.47
CA LYS A 2 -8.04 -10.76 -4.27
C LYS A 2 -7.74 -10.21 -5.65
N GLU A 3 -8.34 -9.09 -5.99
CA GLU A 3 -8.11 -8.44 -7.28
C GLU A 3 -7.08 -7.34 -7.07
N LEU A 4 -5.98 -7.42 -7.83
CA LEU A 4 -4.96 -6.39 -7.84
C LEU A 4 -5.38 -5.34 -8.85
N GLN A 5 -5.53 -4.10 -8.38
CA GLN A 5 -5.97 -2.96 -9.16
C GLN A 5 -4.85 -1.92 -9.19
N LEU A 6 -4.67 -1.26 -10.33
CA LEU A 6 -3.75 -0.14 -10.47
C LEU A 6 -4.51 1.17 -10.29
N PHE A 7 -4.09 1.96 -9.31
CA PHE A 7 -4.61 3.28 -9.05
C PHE A 7 -3.63 4.32 -9.60
N GLN A 8 -4.07 5.15 -10.54
CA GLN A 8 -3.25 6.27 -11.01
C GLN A 8 -3.44 7.48 -10.11
N PHE A 9 -2.32 7.96 -9.56
CA PHE A 9 -2.26 9.20 -8.80
C PHE A 9 -1.21 10.12 -9.43
N GLU A 10 -1.66 11.21 -10.04
CA GLU A 10 -0.81 12.06 -10.88
C GLU A 10 -0.04 11.22 -11.93
N ASP A 11 1.28 11.33 -11.97
CA ASP A 11 2.17 10.54 -12.83
C ASP A 11 2.62 9.20 -12.20
N ASN A 12 2.08 8.83 -11.03
CA ASN A 12 2.49 7.64 -10.29
C ASN A 12 1.45 6.52 -10.39
N GLN A 13 1.94 5.29 -10.58
CA GLN A 13 1.11 4.09 -10.52
C GLN A 13 1.19 3.48 -9.11
N ILE A 14 0.06 3.44 -8.41
CA ILE A 14 -0.05 2.87 -7.07
C ILE A 14 -0.74 1.51 -7.18
N ARG A 15 -0.08 0.47 -6.70
CA ARG A 15 -0.68 -0.86 -6.64
C ARG A 15 -1.65 -0.92 -5.47
N THR A 16 -2.86 -1.39 -5.73
CA THR A 16 -3.93 -1.55 -4.75
C THR A 16 -4.50 -2.96 -4.79
N VAL A 17 -5.03 -3.42 -3.66
CA VAL A 17 -5.69 -4.72 -3.55
C VAL A 17 -7.01 -4.52 -2.84
N SER A 18 -8.10 -4.93 -3.50
CA SER A 18 -9.40 -5.01 -2.85
C SER A 18 -9.52 -6.33 -2.10
N SER A 19 -9.70 -6.26 -0.78
CA SER A 19 -9.88 -7.43 0.08
C SER A 19 -10.93 -7.12 1.15
N ASN A 20 -11.97 -7.96 1.23
CA ASN A 20 -13.05 -7.85 2.22
C ASN A 20 -13.77 -6.49 2.24
N GLY A 21 -13.90 -5.81 1.08
CA GLY A 21 -14.52 -4.49 0.98
C GLY A 21 -13.60 -3.33 1.39
N ILE A 22 -12.34 -3.63 1.75
CA ILE A 22 -11.31 -2.63 2.09
C ILE A 22 -10.29 -2.58 0.95
N ILE A 23 -9.94 -1.36 0.53
CA ILE A 23 -8.90 -1.13 -0.47
C ILE A 23 -7.57 -0.93 0.26
N TRP A 24 -6.62 -1.80 -0.03
CA TRP A 24 -5.27 -1.75 0.51
C TRP A 24 -4.34 -1.14 -0.52
N PHE A 25 -3.56 -0.15 -0.11
CA PHE A 25 -2.57 0.51 -0.96
C PHE A 25 -1.17 0.03 -0.63
N SER A 26 -0.34 -0.13 -1.65
CA SER A 26 1.07 -0.41 -1.50
C SER A 26 1.80 0.80 -0.90
N ALA A 27 2.25 0.68 0.35
CA ALA A 27 2.94 1.74 1.07
C ALA A 27 4.18 2.30 0.33
N PRO A 28 5.07 1.51 -0.30
CA PRO A 28 6.18 2.08 -1.06
C PRO A 28 5.70 2.90 -2.26
N ASP A 29 4.63 2.47 -2.95
CA ASP A 29 4.12 3.21 -4.10
C ASP A 29 3.43 4.52 -3.66
N VAL A 30 2.65 4.48 -2.58
CA VAL A 30 2.00 5.67 -1.99
C VAL A 30 3.04 6.69 -1.53
N THR A 31 4.06 6.23 -0.80
CA THR A 31 5.09 7.13 -0.27
C THR A 31 5.98 7.70 -1.38
N ASN A 32 6.24 6.92 -2.43
CA ASN A 32 6.89 7.41 -3.64
C ASN A 32 6.04 8.46 -4.36
N ALA A 33 4.73 8.20 -4.52
CA ALA A 33 3.79 9.13 -5.15
C ALA A 33 3.67 10.46 -4.39
N LEU A 34 3.66 10.39 -3.06
CA LEU A 34 3.63 11.56 -2.18
C LEU A 34 5.01 12.22 -2.01
N LYS A 35 6.06 11.73 -2.70
CA LYS A 35 7.46 12.18 -2.58
C LYS A 35 7.96 12.20 -1.13
N LEU A 36 7.44 11.29 -0.31
CA LEU A 36 7.84 11.12 1.08
C LEU A 36 9.13 10.29 1.11
N THR A 37 10.22 10.92 1.54
CA THR A 37 11.55 10.28 1.63
C THR A 37 11.63 9.20 2.71
N ASN A 38 10.67 9.15 3.63
CA ASN A 38 10.69 8.21 4.76
C ASN A 38 9.36 7.48 4.91
N THR A 39 9.21 6.41 4.13
CA THR A 39 8.05 5.50 4.16
C THR A 39 7.72 5.01 5.57
N THR A 40 8.74 4.74 6.41
CA THR A 40 8.55 4.29 7.80
C THR A 40 7.91 5.37 8.67
N VAL A 41 8.25 6.65 8.47
CA VAL A 41 7.64 7.77 9.21
C VAL A 41 6.20 8.00 8.76
N ALA A 42 5.93 7.90 7.45
CA ALA A 42 4.57 7.96 6.92
C ALA A 42 3.71 6.85 7.52
N LEU A 43 4.21 5.60 7.50
CA LEU A 43 3.54 4.45 8.09
C LEU A 43 3.37 4.52 9.61
N LYS A 44 4.28 5.21 10.33
CA LYS A 44 4.14 5.46 11.78
C LYS A 44 2.98 6.38 12.13
N SER A 45 2.48 7.16 11.16
CA SER A 45 1.33 8.05 11.37
C SER A 45 0.00 7.33 11.21
N LEU A 46 0.01 6.11 10.67
CA LEU A 46 -1.17 5.23 10.60
C LEU A 46 -1.23 4.33 11.83
N ASP A 47 -2.44 4.00 12.26
CA ASP A 47 -2.67 3.10 13.39
C ASP A 47 -2.33 1.64 13.01
N GLY A 48 -2.03 0.82 14.03
CA GLY A 48 -1.53 -0.55 13.80
C GLY A 48 -2.51 -1.49 13.08
N ASP A 49 -3.80 -1.18 13.07
CA ASP A 49 -4.83 -1.89 12.30
C ASP A 49 -4.94 -1.42 10.84
N GLU A 50 -4.40 -0.24 10.53
CA GLU A 50 -4.37 0.36 9.19
C GLU A 50 -3.17 -0.13 8.36
N VAL A 51 -2.15 -0.72 9.02
CA VAL A 51 -0.92 -1.20 8.37
C VAL A 51 -0.82 -2.73 8.47
N THR A 52 -0.77 -3.42 7.33
CA THR A 52 -0.61 -4.89 7.29
C THR A 52 0.58 -5.31 6.41
N LYS A 53 1.33 -6.31 6.86
CA LYS A 53 2.38 -6.94 6.05
C LYS A 53 1.74 -7.96 5.14
N PHE A 54 1.77 -7.72 3.84
CA PHE A 54 1.15 -8.60 2.87
C PHE A 54 2.20 -9.27 1.99
N ASN A 55 2.18 -10.60 1.97
CA ASN A 55 2.98 -11.42 1.06
C ASN A 55 2.21 -11.65 -0.23
N LEU A 56 2.55 -10.92 -1.30
CA LEU A 56 1.86 -10.95 -2.60
C LEU A 56 2.17 -12.18 -3.46
N GLY A 57 2.84 -13.21 -2.94
CA GLY A 57 2.94 -14.52 -3.59
C GLY A 57 3.65 -14.54 -4.95
N GLY A 58 4.38 -13.49 -5.33
CA GLY A 58 5.14 -13.41 -6.58
C GLY A 58 6.49 -12.73 -6.36
N LEU A 59 7.57 -13.49 -6.54
CA LEU A 59 8.97 -13.07 -6.68
C LEU A 59 9.42 -11.96 -5.71
N SER A 60 9.80 -12.38 -4.50
CA SER A 60 10.74 -11.69 -3.60
C SER A 60 10.32 -10.30 -3.09
N GLY A 61 9.60 -10.25 -1.97
CA GLY A 61 9.52 -9.04 -1.13
C GLY A 61 8.30 -8.99 -0.22
N GLU A 62 8.51 -9.00 1.10
CA GLU A 62 7.49 -8.59 2.06
C GLU A 62 7.20 -7.09 1.84
N THR A 63 5.98 -6.71 1.44
CA THR A 63 5.59 -5.31 1.24
C THR A 63 4.54 -4.90 2.27
N ASN A 64 4.71 -3.72 2.85
CA ASN A 64 3.72 -3.11 3.73
C ASN A 64 2.57 -2.56 2.88
N LEU A 65 1.34 -2.94 3.23
CA LEU A 65 0.12 -2.34 2.72
C LEU A 65 -0.48 -1.43 3.80
N ALA A 66 -1.03 -0.30 3.37
CA ALA A 66 -1.72 0.66 4.21
C ALA A 66 -3.16 0.84 3.69
N ALA A 67 -4.12 0.96 4.59
CA ALA A 67 -5.52 1.29 4.27
C ALA A 67 -6.04 2.30 5.28
N GLU A 68 -6.92 3.20 4.84
CA GLU A 68 -7.65 4.12 5.72
C GLU A 68 -9.03 3.53 6.01
N LYS A 69 -9.52 3.67 7.25
CA LYS A 69 -10.78 3.07 7.72
C LYS A 69 -12.03 3.88 7.35
#